data_AF-A0A9P1KCP0-F1
#
_entry.id   AF-A0A9P1KCP0-F1
#
_cell.length_a   1.000
_cell.length_b   1.000
_cell.length_c   1.000
_cell.angle_alpha   90.00
_cell.angle_beta   90.00
_cell.angle_gamma   90.00
#
_symmetry.space_group_name_H-M   'P 1'
#
loop_
_entity.id
_entity.type
_entity.pdbx_description
1 polymer ?
#
loop_
_entity_poly.entity_id
_entity_poly.type
_entity_poly.pdbx_seq_one_letter_code
_entity_poly.pdbx_strand_id
1 'polypeptide(L)'
;MGGGIYLIQDDDQLVEMMEQDYDSEDQLQDLLESYPNLLAGDEIDRATPRRWLLISRDAMVPPEEESGGRWSLDHLFIDQDAIPTLVDIRRIRNTEMRQKAIGLMLDYAAHVSFYWPIESTIAQFEANCREQGRDPEQVFEEFLGPDAKEERFWQKVKTNVQAGKIRLVFVADEISPSLRRVVEFLNKQTDPGEVWAVEIKQYVSQDGLRTLVPRVIGQTAEAQQKKSSATGERRRWDEVSFFEELNIRRGNDEAQLAQKIHAWAKQQQPKIDIQWGTGDIYGGFTAWFHQKGQKPHKLFSVDISGRLEISSNKYASQPPFDCQEKWGELRNKFSSIGLSLPVEPTEYRSLTLRLSTLQDETALQQVMETFDWVIKEIKKA
;
A
#
# COMPACT_ATOMS: atom_id res chain seq x y z
N MET A 1 -27.88 -27.89 0.07
CA MET A 1 -26.92 -28.72 -0.67
C MET A 1 -26.05 -27.74 -1.43
N GLY A 2 -24.79 -27.61 -1.02
CA GLY A 2 -23.82 -26.77 -1.71
C GLY A 2 -23.61 -27.27 -3.15
N GLY A 3 -23.30 -26.35 -4.06
CA GLY A 3 -23.00 -26.71 -5.45
C GLY A 3 -21.69 -27.48 -5.55
N GLY A 4 -21.52 -28.26 -6.61
CA GLY A 4 -20.22 -28.82 -7.00
C GLY A 4 -19.46 -27.83 -7.89
N ILE A 5 -18.13 -27.85 -7.83
CA ILE A 5 -17.26 -27.23 -8.83
C ILE A 5 -16.41 -28.33 -9.50
N TYR A 6 -15.87 -28.05 -10.68
CA TYR A 6 -14.98 -28.98 -11.38
C TYR A 6 -13.58 -28.37 -11.51
N LEU A 7 -12.56 -29.13 -11.17
CA LEU A 7 -11.16 -28.80 -11.40
C LEU A 7 -10.65 -29.58 -12.61
N ILE A 8 -9.94 -28.93 -13.53
CA ILE A 8 -9.21 -29.58 -14.62
C ILE A 8 -7.77 -29.77 -14.18
N GLN A 9 -7.29 -31.00 -14.13
CA GLN A 9 -5.89 -31.34 -13.82
C GLN A 9 -5.00 -31.25 -15.06
N ASP A 10 -3.68 -31.33 -14.88
CA ASP A 10 -2.68 -31.16 -15.95
C ASP A 10 -2.80 -32.20 -17.10
N ASP A 11 -3.51 -33.30 -16.88
CA ASP A 11 -3.80 -34.37 -17.83
C ASP A 11 -5.19 -34.23 -18.51
N ASP A 12 -5.80 -33.05 -18.42
CA ASP A 12 -7.18 -32.75 -18.84
C ASP A 12 -8.26 -33.57 -18.11
N GLN A 13 -7.93 -34.22 -16.98
CA GLN A 13 -8.92 -34.93 -16.17
C GLN A 13 -9.79 -33.93 -15.38
N LEU A 14 -11.11 -34.10 -15.51
CA LEU A 14 -12.10 -33.37 -14.71
C LEU A 14 -12.33 -34.06 -13.37
N VAL A 15 -12.09 -33.34 -12.29
CA VAL A 15 -12.37 -33.78 -10.92
C VAL A 15 -13.53 -32.98 -10.36
N GLU A 16 -14.62 -33.67 -10.02
CA GLU A 16 -15.74 -33.08 -9.29
C GLU A 16 -15.35 -32.83 -7.83
N MET A 17 -15.61 -31.61 -7.37
CA MET A 17 -15.29 -31.14 -6.03
C MET A 17 -16.59 -30.71 -5.35
N MET A 18 -16.86 -31.23 -4.16
CA MET A 18 -18.09 -30.94 -3.42
C MET A 18 -17.82 -29.97 -2.29
N GLU A 19 -18.71 -28.99 -2.11
CA GLU A 19 -18.65 -28.07 -0.97
C GLU A 19 -18.72 -28.86 0.35
N GLN A 20 -17.82 -28.56 1.28
CA GLN A 20 -17.81 -29.16 2.61
C GLN A 20 -17.67 -28.08 3.70
N ASP A 21 -18.34 -28.30 4.82
CA ASP A 21 -18.16 -27.48 6.02
C ASP A 21 -16.77 -27.72 6.61
N TYR A 22 -16.23 -26.73 7.32
CA TYR A 22 -15.04 -26.93 8.16
C TYR A 22 -15.42 -27.67 9.43
N ASP A 23 -14.47 -28.45 9.98
CA ASP A 23 -14.69 -29.17 11.23
C ASP A 23 -14.70 -28.19 12.42
N SER A 24 -13.81 -27.19 12.40
CA SER A 24 -13.63 -26.20 13.46
C SER A 24 -13.23 -24.82 12.91
N GLU A 25 -13.37 -23.79 13.75
CA GLU A 25 -12.88 -22.44 13.47
C GLU A 25 -11.34 -22.42 13.40
N ASP A 26 -10.66 -23.27 14.17
CA ASP A 26 -9.19 -23.43 14.16
C ASP A 26 -8.64 -23.77 12.76
N GLN A 27 -9.38 -24.55 11.96
CA GLN A 27 -8.95 -24.84 10.59
C GLN A 27 -8.86 -23.57 9.73
N LEU A 28 -9.82 -22.64 9.89
CA LEU A 28 -9.80 -21.35 9.20
C LEU A 28 -8.70 -20.44 9.76
N GLN A 29 -8.45 -20.49 11.06
CA GLN A 29 -7.33 -19.78 11.70
C GLN A 29 -5.98 -20.22 11.12
N ASP A 30 -5.70 -21.54 11.12
CA ASP A 30 -4.46 -22.10 10.58
C ASP A 30 -4.24 -21.72 9.10
N LEU A 31 -5.33 -21.74 8.31
CA LEU A 31 -5.30 -21.35 6.90
C LEU A 31 -4.97 -19.86 6.72
N LEU A 32 -5.57 -18.98 7.52
CA LEU A 32 -5.31 -17.54 7.45
C LEU A 32 -3.92 -17.15 7.95
N GLU A 33 -3.41 -17.85 8.96
CA GLU A 33 -2.03 -17.70 9.42
C GLU A 33 -1.04 -18.10 8.30
N SER A 34 -1.26 -19.25 7.67
CA SER A 34 -0.36 -19.80 6.64
C SER A 34 -0.49 -19.10 5.29
N TYR A 35 -1.71 -18.67 4.94
CA TYR A 35 -2.05 -18.05 3.66
C TYR A 35 -2.90 -16.79 3.85
N PRO A 36 -2.30 -15.68 4.34
CA PRO A 36 -3.04 -14.44 4.60
C PRO A 36 -3.79 -13.87 3.39
N ASN A 37 -3.36 -14.21 2.16
CA ASN A 37 -4.04 -13.81 0.92
C ASN A 37 -5.47 -14.36 0.80
N LEU A 38 -5.88 -15.33 1.62
CA LEU A 38 -7.26 -15.79 1.74
C LEU A 38 -8.23 -14.70 2.26
N LEU A 39 -7.73 -13.59 2.80
CA LEU A 39 -8.53 -12.39 3.05
C LEU A 39 -8.93 -11.62 1.76
N ALA A 40 -8.54 -12.12 0.58
CA ALA A 40 -8.95 -11.63 -0.74
C ALA A 40 -8.72 -10.11 -0.93
N GLY A 41 -7.48 -9.69 -0.66
CA GLY A 41 -7.03 -8.30 -0.79
C GLY A 41 -7.24 -7.67 -2.17
N ASP A 42 -7.30 -8.49 -3.21
CA ASP A 42 -7.54 -8.14 -4.61
C ASP A 42 -9.02 -7.87 -4.92
N GLU A 43 -9.96 -8.53 -4.22
CA GLU A 43 -11.39 -8.20 -4.31
C GLU A 43 -11.71 -6.87 -3.61
N ILE A 44 -10.86 -6.41 -2.69
CA ILE A 44 -10.97 -5.09 -2.04
C ILE A 44 -10.54 -3.97 -2.97
N ASP A 45 -9.37 -4.13 -3.59
CA ASP A 45 -8.81 -3.15 -4.51
C ASP A 45 -8.01 -3.87 -5.58
N ARG A 46 -8.62 -4.03 -6.76
CA ARG A 46 -7.99 -4.73 -7.90
C ARG A 46 -6.77 -4.00 -8.44
N ALA A 47 -6.73 -2.67 -8.32
CA ALA A 47 -5.63 -1.87 -8.84
C ALA A 47 -4.42 -1.93 -7.92
N THR A 48 -4.66 -1.99 -6.61
CA THR A 48 -3.63 -2.20 -5.60
C THR A 48 -4.07 -3.22 -4.55
N PRO A 49 -3.94 -4.53 -4.85
CA PRO A 49 -4.35 -5.60 -3.94
C PRO A 49 -3.74 -5.44 -2.56
N ARG A 50 -4.57 -5.65 -1.53
CA ARG A 50 -4.10 -5.62 -0.14
C ARG A 50 -3.20 -6.83 0.11
N ARG A 51 -2.03 -6.56 0.68
CA ARG A 51 -1.08 -7.57 1.17
C ARG A 51 -1.12 -7.52 2.68
N TRP A 52 -0.99 -8.66 3.33
CA TRP A 52 -1.25 -8.78 4.75
C TRP A 52 0.01 -9.18 5.50
N LEU A 53 0.41 -8.35 6.46
CA LEU A 53 1.43 -8.67 7.45
C LEU A 53 0.72 -9.21 8.69
N LEU A 54 0.90 -10.49 8.98
CA LEU A 54 0.36 -11.10 10.20
C LEU A 54 1.15 -10.62 11.41
N ILE A 55 0.46 -9.97 12.35
CA ILE A 55 1.06 -9.50 13.60
C ILE A 55 0.89 -10.54 14.71
N SER A 56 -0.31 -11.08 14.86
CA SER A 56 -0.63 -12.07 15.90
C SER A 56 -1.87 -12.89 15.54
N ARG A 57 -1.87 -14.16 15.94
CA ARG A 57 -2.98 -15.14 15.89
C ARG A 57 -3.81 -15.22 17.20
N ASP A 58 -3.38 -14.55 18.26
CA ASP A 58 -4.16 -14.48 19.49
C ASP A 58 -3.79 -13.16 20.14
N ALA A 59 -4.31 -12.07 19.58
CA ALA A 59 -4.08 -10.75 20.14
C ALA A 59 -4.90 -10.64 21.43
N MET A 60 -4.28 -11.08 22.53
CA MET A 60 -4.82 -10.92 23.87
C MET A 60 -4.91 -9.44 24.19
N VAL A 61 -6.13 -9.02 24.46
CA VAL A 61 -6.40 -7.69 25.01
C VAL A 61 -6.25 -7.79 26.53
N PRO A 62 -5.37 -6.98 27.16
CA PRO A 62 -5.27 -6.94 28.60
C PRO A 62 -6.64 -6.65 29.22
N PRO A 63 -7.06 -7.37 30.27
CA PRO A 63 -8.32 -7.06 30.92
C PRO A 63 -8.24 -5.65 31.54
N GLU A 64 -9.27 -4.84 31.31
CA GLU A 64 -9.52 -3.66 32.13
C GLU A 64 -9.86 -4.12 33.56
N GLU A 65 -9.33 -3.45 34.58
CA GLU A 65 -9.61 -3.79 35.99
C GLU A 65 -11.12 -3.75 36.33
N GLU A 66 -11.93 -3.03 35.55
CA GLU A 66 -13.39 -2.90 35.72
C GLU A 66 -14.22 -3.80 34.77
N SER A 67 -13.62 -4.34 33.71
CA SER A 67 -14.29 -5.16 32.69
C SER A 67 -13.84 -6.61 32.83
N GLY A 68 -14.61 -7.43 33.55
CA GLY A 68 -14.26 -8.80 33.96
C GLY A 68 -14.08 -9.86 32.86
N GLY A 69 -13.66 -9.50 31.65
CA GLY A 69 -13.38 -10.42 30.54
C GLY A 69 -11.99 -10.21 29.95
N ARG A 70 -11.24 -11.31 29.76
CA ARG A 70 -10.13 -11.36 28.80
C ARG A 70 -10.74 -11.54 27.42
N TRP A 71 -10.41 -10.67 26.47
CA TRP A 71 -10.85 -10.79 25.09
C TRP A 71 -9.64 -11.15 24.21
N SER A 72 -9.80 -12.12 23.31
CA SER A 72 -8.78 -12.52 22.33
C SER A 72 -9.32 -12.34 20.94
N LEU A 73 -8.69 -11.46 20.16
CA LEU A 73 -8.98 -11.32 18.75
C LEU A 73 -8.24 -12.44 18.02
N ASP A 74 -8.94 -13.14 17.12
CA ASP A 74 -8.36 -14.29 16.43
C ASP A 74 -7.18 -13.89 15.57
N HIS A 75 -7.25 -12.84 14.75
CA HIS A 75 -6.04 -12.39 14.04
C HIS A 75 -5.94 -10.88 13.97
N LEU A 76 -4.71 -10.37 14.12
CA LEU A 76 -4.35 -9.01 13.70
C LEU A 76 -3.46 -9.07 12.48
N PHE A 77 -3.89 -8.38 11.43
CA PHE A 77 -3.05 -8.07 10.28
C PHE A 77 -2.82 -6.57 10.15
N ILE A 78 -1.76 -6.19 9.44
CA ILE A 78 -1.55 -4.83 8.96
C ILE A 78 -1.27 -4.88 7.47
N ASP A 79 -1.91 -4.00 6.69
CA ASP A 79 -1.66 -3.93 5.25
C ASP A 79 -0.48 -3.01 4.88
N GLN A 80 -0.09 -3.00 3.60
CA GLN A 80 1.01 -2.16 3.11
C GLN A 80 0.76 -0.66 3.30
N ASP A 81 -0.48 -0.25 3.56
CA ASP A 81 -0.87 1.12 3.87
C ASP A 81 -0.84 1.44 5.36
N ALA A 82 -0.34 0.50 6.17
CA ALA A 82 -0.28 0.58 7.62
C ALA A 82 -1.66 0.62 8.28
N ILE A 83 -2.69 0.03 7.65
CA ILE A 83 -4.05 -0.03 8.22
C ILE A 83 -4.20 -1.34 9.02
N PRO A 84 -4.44 -1.26 10.35
CA PRO A 84 -4.72 -2.43 11.17
C PRO A 84 -6.03 -3.09 10.75
N THR A 85 -6.01 -4.42 10.65
CA THR A 85 -7.11 -5.26 10.22
C THR A 85 -7.36 -6.32 11.28
N LEU A 86 -8.43 -6.13 12.03
CA LEU A 86 -8.88 -7.01 13.10
C LEU A 86 -9.81 -8.06 12.50
N VAL A 87 -9.50 -9.32 12.73
CA VAL A 87 -10.20 -10.45 12.12
C VAL A 87 -10.81 -11.33 13.22
N ASP A 88 -12.12 -11.52 13.15
CA ASP A 88 -12.90 -12.45 13.98
C ASP A 88 -13.38 -13.61 13.09
N ILE A 89 -12.96 -14.83 13.42
CA ILE A 89 -13.19 -16.06 12.65
C ILE A 89 -14.24 -16.88 13.37
N ARG A 90 -15.46 -16.92 12.82
CA ARG A 90 -16.57 -17.65 13.47
C ARG A 90 -17.53 -18.32 12.51
N ARG A 91 -18.03 -19.48 12.93
CA ARG A 91 -19.15 -20.20 12.29
C ARG A 91 -20.47 -19.64 12.80
N ILE A 92 -20.91 -18.52 12.22
CA ILE A 92 -22.08 -17.77 12.69
C ILE A 92 -23.39 -18.41 12.17
N ARG A 93 -23.88 -19.41 12.89
CA ARG A 93 -25.06 -20.21 12.48
C ARG A 93 -26.40 -19.72 13.05
N ASN A 94 -26.39 -18.86 14.05
CA ASN A 94 -27.61 -18.37 14.69
C ASN A 94 -27.53 -16.89 15.12
N THR A 95 -28.65 -16.35 15.59
CA THR A 95 -28.79 -14.94 15.98
C THR A 95 -27.91 -14.56 17.18
N GLU A 96 -27.79 -15.44 18.18
CA GLU A 96 -27.00 -15.18 19.38
C GLU A 96 -25.50 -15.06 19.04
N MET A 97 -24.98 -16.02 18.28
CA MET A 97 -23.59 -15.99 17.78
C MET A 97 -23.33 -14.73 16.95
N ARG A 98 -24.28 -14.35 16.08
CA ARG A 98 -24.17 -13.14 15.26
C ARG A 98 -24.08 -11.89 16.13
N GLN A 99 -24.98 -11.74 17.09
CA GLN A 99 -25.00 -10.57 17.99
C GLN A 99 -23.75 -10.50 18.85
N LYS A 100 -23.27 -11.65 19.35
CA LYS A 100 -22.04 -11.74 20.13
C LYS A 100 -20.82 -11.33 19.30
N ALA A 101 -20.68 -11.84 18.07
CA ALA A 101 -19.58 -11.50 17.18
C ALA A 101 -19.55 -9.99 16.86
N ILE A 102 -20.72 -9.41 16.55
CA ILE A 102 -20.85 -7.97 16.30
C ILE A 102 -20.45 -7.15 17.54
N GLY A 103 -20.99 -7.51 18.71
CA GLY A 103 -20.70 -6.82 19.97
C GLY A 103 -19.22 -6.83 20.27
N LEU A 104 -18.59 -8.01 20.19
CA LEU A 104 -17.17 -8.17 20.43
C LEU A 104 -16.31 -7.32 19.47
N MET A 105 -16.63 -7.32 18.18
CA MET A 105 -15.89 -6.51 17.20
C MET A 105 -16.02 -5.00 17.45
N LEU A 106 -17.18 -4.54 17.92
CA LEU A 106 -17.37 -3.14 18.32
C LEU A 106 -16.62 -2.81 19.61
N ASP A 107 -16.58 -3.74 20.57
CA ASP A 107 -15.78 -3.58 21.78
C ASP A 107 -14.29 -3.45 21.43
N TYR A 108 -13.76 -4.30 20.53
CA TYR A 108 -12.38 -4.15 20.05
C TYR A 108 -12.15 -2.79 19.36
N ALA A 109 -13.04 -2.40 18.46
CA ALA A 109 -12.91 -1.14 17.73
C ALA A 109 -12.89 0.07 18.66
N ALA A 110 -13.73 0.07 19.71
CA ALA A 110 -13.83 1.15 20.68
C ALA A 110 -12.54 1.31 21.51
N HIS A 111 -11.81 0.23 21.75
CA HIS A 111 -10.65 0.23 22.64
C HIS A 111 -9.31 -0.01 21.94
N VAL A 112 -9.29 -0.09 20.61
CA VAL A 112 -8.09 -0.41 19.80
C VAL A 112 -6.90 0.50 20.15
N SER A 113 -7.14 1.80 20.36
CA SER A 113 -6.10 2.79 20.68
C SER A 113 -5.55 2.67 22.10
N PHE A 114 -6.31 2.05 23.01
CA PHE A 114 -5.89 1.82 24.39
C PHE A 114 -5.09 0.52 24.51
N TYR A 115 -5.51 -0.53 23.79
CA TYR A 115 -4.94 -1.87 23.91
C TYR A 115 -3.80 -2.18 22.93
N TRP A 116 -3.60 -1.36 21.88
CA TRP A 116 -2.44 -1.45 20.98
C TRP A 116 -1.51 -0.24 21.04
N PRO A 117 -0.68 -0.12 22.08
CA PRO A 117 0.56 0.62 21.96
C PRO A 117 1.39 0.04 20.81
N ILE A 118 1.95 0.91 19.98
CA ILE A 118 2.72 0.52 18.80
C ILE A 118 3.89 -0.41 19.17
N GLU A 119 4.48 -0.20 20.35
CA GLU A 119 5.57 -0.99 20.89
C GLU A 119 5.14 -2.44 21.16
N SER A 120 3.90 -2.64 21.62
CA SER A 120 3.32 -3.98 21.82
C SER A 120 3.05 -4.67 20.49
N THR A 121 2.52 -3.94 19.51
CA THR A 121 2.29 -4.46 18.14
C THR A 121 3.58 -4.95 17.50
N ILE A 122 4.66 -4.16 17.61
CA ILE A 122 5.99 -4.52 17.09
C ILE A 122 6.50 -5.78 17.81
N ALA A 123 6.42 -5.81 19.14
CA ALA A 123 6.87 -6.96 19.92
C ALA A 123 6.10 -8.25 19.57
N GLN A 124 4.78 -8.16 19.33
CA GLN A 124 3.96 -9.29 18.88
C GLN A 124 4.39 -9.79 17.50
N PHE A 125 4.63 -8.87 16.56
CA PHE A 125 5.13 -9.21 15.22
C PHE A 125 6.49 -9.91 15.28
N GLU A 126 7.44 -9.38 16.04
CA GLU A 126 8.76 -10.00 16.22
C GLU A 126 8.67 -11.39 16.87
N ALA A 127 7.81 -11.54 17.88
CA ALA A 127 7.58 -12.81 18.56
C ALA A 127 7.00 -13.85 17.59
N ASN A 128 5.97 -13.49 16.82
CA ASN A 128 5.37 -14.33 15.79
C ASN A 128 6.42 -14.79 14.75
N CYS A 129 7.24 -13.87 14.24
CA CYS A 129 8.32 -14.22 13.32
C CYS A 129 9.29 -15.23 13.93
N ARG A 130 9.72 -15.02 15.18
CA ARG A 130 10.64 -15.93 15.89
C ARG A 130 10.02 -17.31 16.13
N GLU A 131 8.75 -17.37 16.49
CA GLU A 131 8.01 -18.64 16.69
C GLU A 131 7.91 -19.44 15.38
N GLN A 132 7.77 -18.75 14.25
CA GLN A 132 7.78 -19.36 12.91
C GLN A 132 9.20 -19.56 12.34
N GLY A 133 10.27 -19.26 13.10
CA GLY A 133 11.66 -19.41 12.66
C GLY A 133 12.07 -18.46 11.52
N ARG A 134 11.39 -17.31 11.39
CA ARG A 134 11.64 -16.28 10.38
C ARG A 134 12.34 -15.07 11.00
N ASP A 135 13.15 -14.39 10.20
CA ASP A 135 13.78 -13.14 10.59
C ASP A 135 12.82 -11.96 10.35
N PRO A 136 12.48 -11.14 11.37
CA PRO A 136 11.53 -10.04 11.23
C PRO A 136 11.93 -9.02 10.14
N GLU A 137 13.22 -8.70 10.01
CA GLU A 137 13.71 -7.73 9.01
C GLU A 137 13.47 -8.27 7.59
N GLN A 138 13.74 -9.56 7.35
CA GLN A 138 13.47 -10.21 6.06
C GLN A 138 11.97 -10.23 5.71
N VAL A 139 11.11 -10.58 6.67
CA VAL A 139 9.65 -10.57 6.46
C VAL A 139 9.17 -9.16 6.10
N PHE A 140 9.73 -8.15 6.77
CA PHE A 140 9.39 -6.75 6.53
C PHE A 140 9.89 -6.26 5.17
N GLU A 141 11.10 -6.64 4.78
CA GLU A 141 11.68 -6.34 3.47
C GLU A 141 10.89 -6.99 2.33
N GLU A 142 10.50 -8.26 2.47
CA GLU A 142 9.60 -8.95 1.52
C GLU A 142 8.25 -8.23 1.41
N PHE A 143 7.73 -7.75 2.54
CA PHE A 143 6.45 -7.10 2.62
C PHE A 143 6.44 -5.69 2.00
N LEU A 144 7.41 -4.83 2.28
CA LEU A 144 7.39 -3.42 1.85
C LEU A 144 8.40 -3.08 0.76
N GLY A 145 9.37 -3.96 0.51
CA GLY A 145 10.46 -3.79 -0.43
C GLY A 145 11.74 -3.24 0.23
N PRO A 146 12.89 -3.37 -0.45
CA PRO A 146 14.23 -3.08 0.09
C PRO A 146 14.48 -1.60 0.46
N ASP A 147 13.74 -0.67 -0.15
CA ASP A 147 13.90 0.76 0.07
C ASP A 147 12.96 1.30 1.17
N ALA A 148 12.12 0.46 1.77
CA ALA A 148 11.14 0.87 2.77
C ALA A 148 11.82 1.18 4.12
N LYS A 149 11.29 2.20 4.81
CA LYS A 149 11.74 2.55 6.17
C LYS A 149 10.76 2.03 7.20
N GLU A 150 11.19 1.08 8.00
CA GLU A 150 10.37 0.42 9.01
C GLU A 150 9.79 1.40 10.03
N GLU A 151 10.58 2.34 10.54
CA GLU A 151 10.11 3.29 11.56
C GLU A 151 8.99 4.19 11.02
N ARG A 152 9.03 4.52 9.72
CA ARG A 152 7.97 5.31 9.08
C ARG A 152 6.68 4.53 8.94
N PHE A 153 6.77 3.24 8.64
CA PHE A 153 5.61 2.37 8.55
C PHE A 153 4.91 2.26 9.91
N TRP A 154 5.65 1.95 10.98
CA TRP A 154 5.08 1.86 12.33
C TRP A 154 4.54 3.19 12.84
N GLN A 155 5.19 4.32 12.52
CA GLN A 155 4.62 5.65 12.78
C GLN A 155 3.27 5.84 12.08
N LYS A 156 3.15 5.39 10.83
CA LYS A 156 1.89 5.44 10.08
C LYS A 156 0.82 4.53 10.69
N VAL A 157 1.20 3.33 11.16
CA VAL A 157 0.30 2.42 11.91
C VAL A 157 -0.26 3.16 13.13
N LYS A 158 0.62 3.77 13.95
CA LYS A 158 0.22 4.52 15.13
C LYS A 158 -0.76 5.66 14.79
N THR A 159 -0.47 6.43 13.74
CA THR A 159 -1.38 7.50 13.27
C THR A 159 -2.73 6.95 12.83
N ASN A 160 -2.76 5.83 12.09
CA ASN A 160 -4.00 5.22 11.63
C ASN A 160 -4.85 4.68 12.79
N VAL A 161 -4.24 4.00 13.77
CA VAL A 161 -4.90 3.53 15.00
C VAL A 161 -5.53 4.71 15.74
N GLN A 162 -4.75 5.76 15.99
CA GLN A 162 -5.22 6.96 16.70
C GLN A 162 -6.35 7.69 15.98
N ALA A 163 -6.34 7.67 14.64
CA ALA A 163 -7.40 8.24 13.82
C ALA A 163 -8.65 7.34 13.71
N GLY A 164 -8.65 6.14 14.28
CA GLY A 164 -9.72 5.15 14.10
C GLY A 164 -9.77 4.56 12.69
N LYS A 165 -8.69 4.70 11.91
CA LYS A 165 -8.55 4.14 10.56
C LYS A 165 -8.11 2.68 10.69
N ILE A 166 -9.07 1.85 11.08
CA ILE A 166 -8.93 0.42 11.29
C ILE A 166 -9.93 -0.33 10.43
N ARG A 167 -9.77 -1.65 10.35
CA ARG A 167 -10.66 -2.51 9.61
C ARG A 167 -11.10 -3.68 10.44
N LEU A 168 -12.40 -3.93 10.43
CA LEU A 168 -13.05 -5.03 11.12
C LEU A 168 -13.49 -6.06 10.09
N VAL A 169 -12.99 -7.29 10.17
CA VAL A 169 -13.28 -8.34 9.20
C VAL A 169 -13.88 -9.54 9.92
N PHE A 170 -15.09 -9.91 9.52
CA PHE A 170 -15.70 -11.18 9.92
C PHE A 170 -15.31 -12.26 8.91
N VAL A 171 -14.75 -13.37 9.36
CA VAL A 171 -14.43 -14.51 8.49
C VAL A 171 -15.28 -15.71 8.87
N ALA A 172 -15.89 -16.36 7.90
CA ALA A 172 -16.66 -17.59 8.11
C ALA A 172 -16.62 -18.51 6.89
N ASP A 173 -17.04 -19.76 7.10
CA ASP A 173 -17.36 -20.73 6.05
C ASP A 173 -18.62 -20.34 5.27
N GLU A 174 -19.59 -19.74 5.97
CA GLU A 174 -20.82 -19.20 5.39
C GLU A 174 -21.21 -17.86 6.03
N ILE A 175 -21.47 -16.84 5.21
CA ILE A 175 -21.93 -15.52 5.67
C ILE A 175 -23.44 -15.40 5.42
N SER A 176 -24.22 -15.51 6.50
CA SER A 176 -25.68 -15.40 6.40
C SER A 176 -26.13 -14.03 5.83
N PRO A 177 -27.27 -13.96 5.10
CA PRO A 177 -27.82 -12.69 4.61
C PRO A 177 -28.03 -11.64 5.71
N SER A 178 -28.30 -12.11 6.94
CA SER A 178 -28.49 -11.23 8.10
C SER A 178 -27.19 -10.55 8.54
N LEU A 179 -26.08 -11.30 8.60
CA LEU A 179 -24.77 -10.74 8.93
C LEU A 179 -24.28 -9.82 7.81
N ARG A 180 -24.43 -10.23 6.55
CA ARG A 180 -24.12 -9.40 5.38
C ARG A 180 -24.77 -8.02 5.45
N ARG A 181 -26.07 -7.94 5.76
CA ARG A 181 -26.78 -6.65 5.89
C ARG A 181 -26.22 -5.79 7.00
N VAL A 182 -25.85 -6.38 8.14
CA VAL A 182 -25.23 -5.64 9.25
C VAL A 182 -23.86 -5.11 8.84
N VAL A 183 -23.02 -5.94 8.22
CA VAL A 183 -21.71 -5.55 7.71
C VAL A 183 -21.83 -4.39 6.71
N GLU A 184 -22.74 -4.50 5.73
CA GLU A 184 -22.99 -3.43 4.75
C GLU A 184 -23.46 -2.13 5.43
N PHE A 185 -24.34 -2.23 6.43
CA PHE A 185 -24.81 -1.08 7.20
C PHE A 185 -23.66 -0.43 8.01
N LEU A 186 -22.91 -1.22 8.78
CA LEU A 186 -21.79 -0.73 9.56
C LEU A 186 -20.73 -0.09 8.66
N ASN A 187 -20.38 -0.75 7.56
CA ASN A 187 -19.43 -0.21 6.61
C ASN A 187 -19.88 1.16 6.09
N LYS A 188 -21.18 1.39 5.84
CA LYS A 188 -21.69 2.71 5.42
C LYS A 188 -21.57 3.81 6.50
N GLN A 189 -21.60 3.44 7.78
CA GLN A 189 -21.61 4.37 8.92
C GLN A 189 -20.24 4.57 9.57
N THR A 190 -19.29 3.67 9.36
CA THR A 190 -17.95 3.76 9.91
C THR A 190 -17.04 4.52 8.94
N ASP A 191 -16.49 5.64 9.40
CA ASP A 191 -15.50 6.49 8.72
C ASP A 191 -14.59 7.10 9.81
N PRO A 192 -13.25 6.96 9.74
CA PRO A 192 -12.43 6.40 8.67
C PRO A 192 -12.26 4.87 8.68
N GLY A 193 -12.93 4.16 9.59
CA GLY A 193 -12.83 2.70 9.68
C GLY A 193 -13.59 1.95 8.59
N GLU A 194 -13.32 0.66 8.46
CA GLU A 194 -13.92 -0.24 7.46
C GLU A 194 -14.48 -1.50 8.13
N VAL A 195 -15.58 -2.02 7.60
CA VAL A 195 -16.19 -3.26 8.13
C VAL A 195 -16.54 -4.18 6.97
N TRP A 196 -15.98 -5.38 6.96
CA TRP A 196 -16.14 -6.37 5.89
C TRP A 196 -16.47 -7.75 6.42
N ALA A 197 -16.92 -8.62 5.53
CA ALA A 197 -16.97 -10.05 5.76
C ALA A 197 -16.22 -10.76 4.64
N VAL A 198 -15.53 -11.84 4.97
CA VAL A 198 -14.90 -12.75 4.02
C VAL A 198 -15.49 -14.14 4.23
N GLU A 199 -16.11 -14.67 3.18
CA GLU A 199 -16.58 -16.04 3.14
C GLU A 199 -15.50 -16.91 2.48
N ILE A 200 -15.02 -17.96 3.16
CA ILE A 200 -14.00 -18.86 2.61
C ILE A 200 -14.60 -20.25 2.50
N LYS A 201 -15.14 -20.59 1.34
CA LYS A 201 -15.68 -21.93 1.10
C LYS A 201 -14.57 -22.93 0.79
N GLN A 202 -14.72 -24.17 1.26
CA GLN A 202 -13.87 -25.27 0.82
C GLN A 202 -14.67 -26.27 -0.01
N TYR A 203 -14.01 -26.80 -1.04
CA TYR A 203 -14.50 -27.87 -1.88
C TYR A 203 -13.51 -29.02 -1.84
N VAL A 204 -14.01 -30.24 -1.73
CA VAL A 204 -13.17 -31.43 -1.55
C VAL A 204 -13.56 -32.50 -2.57
N SER A 205 -12.57 -33.09 -3.23
CA SER A 205 -12.76 -34.24 -4.13
C SER A 205 -12.87 -35.56 -3.36
N GLN A 206 -13.25 -36.64 -4.06
CA GLN A 206 -13.24 -37.99 -3.47
C GLN A 206 -11.86 -38.43 -2.99
N ASP A 207 -10.79 -37.98 -3.66
CA ASP A 207 -9.41 -38.33 -3.34
C ASP A 207 -8.77 -37.39 -2.28
N GLY A 208 -9.56 -36.46 -1.72
CA GLY A 208 -9.13 -35.58 -0.63
C GLY A 208 -8.44 -34.29 -1.06
N LEU A 209 -8.33 -34.01 -2.36
CA LEU A 209 -7.88 -32.70 -2.86
C LEU A 209 -8.83 -31.60 -2.39
N ARG A 210 -8.27 -30.50 -1.87
CA ARG A 210 -9.03 -29.36 -1.33
C ARG A 210 -8.82 -28.10 -2.16
N THR A 211 -9.88 -27.33 -2.39
CA THR A 211 -9.86 -26.01 -3.03
C THR A 211 -10.57 -25.01 -2.14
N LEU A 212 -9.93 -23.87 -1.89
CA LEU A 212 -10.46 -22.77 -1.10
C LEU A 212 -10.89 -21.62 -2.00
N VAL A 213 -12.08 -21.09 -1.78
CA VAL A 213 -12.65 -20.00 -2.58
C VAL A 213 -13.04 -18.86 -1.63
N PRO A 214 -12.16 -17.86 -1.43
CA PRO A 214 -12.48 -16.68 -0.64
C PRO A 214 -13.35 -15.71 -1.42
N ARG A 215 -14.24 -15.00 -0.74
CA ARG A 215 -15.10 -13.95 -1.30
C ARG A 215 -15.34 -12.84 -0.30
N VAL A 216 -15.11 -11.60 -0.71
CA VAL A 216 -15.37 -10.41 0.10
C VAL A 216 -16.82 -9.96 -0.06
N ILE A 217 -17.44 -9.69 1.08
CA ILE A 217 -18.83 -9.27 1.25
C ILE A 217 -18.85 -7.97 2.05
N GLY A 218 -19.79 -7.06 1.75
CA GLY A 218 -19.88 -5.76 2.44
C GLY A 218 -19.43 -4.56 1.61
N GLN A 219 -18.93 -4.79 0.40
CA GLN A 219 -18.59 -3.75 -0.57
C GLN A 219 -19.82 -3.35 -1.38
N THR A 220 -20.62 -2.40 -0.88
CA THR A 220 -21.65 -1.77 -1.72
C THR A 220 -20.99 -0.66 -2.54
N ALA A 221 -21.41 -0.50 -3.81
CA ALA A 221 -20.89 0.56 -4.68
C ALA A 221 -21.06 1.97 -4.05
N GLU A 222 -22.14 2.18 -3.27
CA GLU A 222 -22.39 3.43 -2.54
C GLU A 222 -21.39 3.65 -1.39
N ALA A 223 -21.10 2.60 -0.59
CA ALA A 223 -20.09 2.70 0.46
C ALA A 223 -18.68 2.89 -0.13
N GLN A 224 -18.38 2.23 -1.25
CA GLN A 224 -17.14 2.44 -1.98
C GLN A 224 -17.02 3.87 -2.50
N GLN A 225 -18.07 4.46 -3.09
CA GLN A 225 -18.05 5.85 -3.57
C GLN A 225 -17.97 6.89 -2.44
N LYS A 226 -18.69 6.68 -1.34
CA LYS A 226 -18.65 7.58 -0.18
C LYS A 226 -17.30 7.50 0.53
N LYS A 227 -16.72 6.30 0.65
CA LYS A 227 -15.38 6.11 1.23
C LYS A 227 -14.28 6.53 0.27
N SER A 228 -14.37 6.27 -1.04
CA SER A 228 -13.39 6.76 -2.02
C SER A 228 -13.33 8.29 -2.12
N SER A 229 -14.40 8.97 -1.67
CA SER A 229 -14.40 10.43 -1.50
C SER A 229 -13.70 10.92 -0.21
N ALA A 230 -13.52 10.06 0.80
CA ALA A 230 -12.95 10.38 2.12
C ALA A 230 -11.56 9.76 2.35
N THR A 231 -11.37 8.47 2.04
CA THR A 231 -10.10 7.92 1.60
C THR A 231 -9.95 8.28 0.14
N GLY A 232 -9.45 9.51 -0.11
CA GLY A 232 -9.19 9.97 -1.47
C GLY A 232 -8.63 8.81 -2.27
N GLU A 233 -9.37 8.39 -3.30
CA GLU A 233 -8.88 7.49 -4.34
C GLU A 233 -7.39 7.78 -4.48
N ARG A 234 -6.53 6.76 -4.38
CA ARG A 234 -5.12 6.91 -4.75
C ARG A 234 -5.11 7.59 -6.09
N ARG A 235 -4.94 8.91 -6.07
CA ARG A 235 -5.23 9.74 -7.22
C ARG A 235 -4.20 9.25 -8.20
N ARG A 236 -4.64 8.52 -9.23
CA ARG A 236 -3.77 8.27 -10.37
C ARG A 236 -3.62 9.65 -10.95
N TRP A 237 -2.49 10.28 -10.60
CA TRP A 237 -2.22 11.61 -11.07
C TRP A 237 -2.18 11.53 -12.58
N ASP A 238 -2.77 12.51 -13.21
CA ASP A 238 -2.67 12.78 -14.62
C ASP A 238 -2.38 14.26 -14.78
N GLU A 239 -2.13 14.67 -16.03
CA GLU A 239 -1.76 16.04 -16.33
C GLU A 239 -2.79 17.05 -15.76
N VAL A 240 -4.08 16.76 -15.91
CA VAL A 240 -5.17 17.64 -15.50
C VAL A 240 -5.23 17.74 -13.97
N SER A 241 -5.37 16.59 -13.31
CA SER A 241 -5.54 16.49 -11.87
C SER A 241 -4.35 17.01 -11.07
N PHE A 242 -3.13 16.81 -11.57
CA PHE A 242 -1.91 17.32 -10.93
C PHE A 242 -1.83 18.84 -10.98
N PHE A 243 -2.06 19.45 -12.14
CA PHE A 243 -1.93 20.90 -12.27
C PHE A 243 -3.06 21.66 -11.60
N GLU A 244 -4.28 21.10 -11.58
CA GLU A 244 -5.38 21.65 -10.78
C GLU A 244 -5.02 21.68 -9.29
N GLU A 245 -4.54 20.56 -8.74
CA GLU A 245 -4.17 20.48 -7.33
C GLU A 245 -2.98 21.39 -7.00
N LEU A 246 -1.95 21.39 -7.84
CA LEU A 246 -0.76 22.22 -7.64
C LEU A 246 -1.14 23.70 -7.64
N ASN A 247 -2.04 24.12 -8.53
CA ASN A 247 -2.56 25.48 -8.57
C ASN A 247 -3.33 25.83 -7.29
N ILE A 248 -4.17 24.92 -6.79
CA ILE A 248 -4.90 25.11 -5.51
C ILE A 248 -3.93 25.27 -4.33
N ARG A 249 -2.87 24.45 -4.26
CA ARG A 249 -1.95 24.40 -3.10
C ARG A 249 -0.85 25.45 -3.12
N ARG A 250 -0.34 25.79 -4.31
CA ARG A 250 0.87 26.59 -4.50
C ARG A 250 0.62 27.90 -5.25
N GLY A 251 -0.55 28.06 -5.84
CA GLY A 251 -0.90 29.21 -6.66
C GLY A 251 -0.49 29.06 -8.12
N ASN A 252 -1.00 29.98 -8.94
CA ASN A 252 -0.88 29.93 -10.40
C ASN A 252 0.57 30.05 -10.90
N ASP A 253 1.41 30.86 -10.25
CA ASP A 253 2.77 31.10 -10.71
C ASP A 253 3.64 29.84 -10.60
N GLU A 254 3.61 29.13 -9.46
CA GLU A 254 4.32 27.85 -9.29
C GLU A 254 3.74 26.76 -10.19
N ALA A 255 2.42 26.73 -10.37
CA ALA A 255 1.77 25.77 -11.27
C ALA A 255 2.20 25.98 -12.72
N GLN A 256 2.33 27.22 -13.19
CA GLN A 256 2.84 27.53 -14.52
C GLN A 256 4.30 27.11 -14.71
N LEU A 257 5.15 27.25 -13.70
CA LEU A 257 6.54 26.76 -13.76
C LEU A 257 6.57 25.23 -13.92
N ALA A 258 5.77 24.50 -13.13
CA ALA A 258 5.66 23.05 -13.25
C ALA A 258 5.09 22.61 -14.61
N GLN A 259 4.11 23.34 -15.16
CA GLN A 259 3.56 23.09 -16.50
C GLN A 259 4.63 23.24 -17.58
N LYS A 260 5.50 24.24 -17.48
CA LYS A 260 6.62 24.42 -18.42
C LYS A 260 7.64 23.28 -18.34
N ILE A 261 7.96 22.80 -17.13
CA ILE A 261 8.84 21.63 -16.93
C ILE A 261 8.21 20.38 -17.55
N HIS A 262 6.93 20.15 -17.32
CA HIS A 262 6.18 19.04 -17.90
C HIS A 262 6.11 19.13 -19.43
N ALA A 263 5.84 20.33 -19.97
CA ALA A 263 5.80 20.57 -21.41
C ALA A 263 7.16 20.31 -22.07
N TRP A 264 8.27 20.72 -21.45
CA TRP A 264 9.62 20.40 -21.90
C TRP A 264 9.83 18.88 -21.97
N ALA A 265 9.46 18.13 -20.92
CA ALA A 265 9.60 16.67 -20.92
C ALA A 265 8.75 16.01 -22.03
N LYS A 266 7.52 16.50 -22.24
CA LYS A 266 6.58 16.00 -23.26
C LYS A 266 7.09 16.24 -24.68
N GLN A 267 7.74 17.37 -24.94
CA GLN A 267 8.35 17.69 -26.24
C GLN A 267 9.51 16.76 -26.62
N GLN A 268 10.11 16.08 -25.65
CA GLN A 268 11.25 15.18 -25.85
C GLN A 268 10.83 13.72 -26.12
N GLN A 269 9.53 13.44 -26.22
CA GLN A 269 9.01 12.13 -26.62
C GLN A 269 9.48 11.74 -28.04
N PRO A 270 9.70 10.43 -28.32
CA PRO A 270 9.50 9.28 -27.45
C PRO A 270 10.70 8.95 -26.53
N LYS A 271 11.71 9.85 -26.44
CA LYS A 271 12.94 9.57 -25.69
C LYS A 271 12.78 9.80 -24.19
N ILE A 272 11.88 10.71 -23.79
CA ILE A 272 11.48 10.89 -22.41
C ILE A 272 10.06 10.36 -22.23
N ASP A 273 9.88 9.45 -21.29
CA ASP A 273 8.56 9.02 -20.81
C ASP A 273 8.20 9.76 -19.51
N ILE A 274 6.92 10.08 -19.37
CA ILE A 274 6.39 10.77 -18.19
C ILE A 274 5.53 9.77 -17.43
N GLN A 275 6.03 9.35 -16.28
CA GLN A 275 5.32 8.44 -15.40
C GLN A 275 4.65 9.21 -14.27
N TRP A 276 3.33 9.10 -14.17
CA TRP A 276 2.57 9.68 -13.07
C TRP A 276 2.59 8.79 -11.83
N GLY A 277 2.68 9.43 -10.66
CA GLY A 277 2.61 8.76 -9.36
C GLY A 277 1.18 8.33 -9.01
N THR A 278 1.07 7.47 -8.00
CA THR A 278 -0.21 6.96 -7.49
C THR A 278 -0.41 7.26 -6.00
N GLY A 279 0.41 8.14 -5.42
CA GLY A 279 0.41 8.43 -3.98
C GLY A 279 -0.44 9.65 -3.61
N ASP A 280 -1.17 9.55 -2.51
CA ASP A 280 -2.14 10.55 -2.02
C ASP A 280 -1.43 11.77 -1.41
N ILE A 281 -0.26 11.54 -0.81
CA ILE A 281 0.56 12.55 -0.10
C ILE A 281 1.71 13.06 -0.98
N TYR A 282 2.15 12.26 -1.97
CA TYR A 282 3.33 12.50 -2.82
C TYR A 282 2.98 12.47 -4.31
N GLY A 283 1.82 13.02 -4.66
CA GLY A 283 1.42 13.15 -6.05
C GLY A 283 2.47 13.85 -6.89
N GLY A 284 2.65 13.42 -8.13
CA GLY A 284 3.73 13.94 -8.97
C GLY A 284 3.91 13.19 -10.27
N PHE A 285 4.85 13.67 -11.07
CA PHE A 285 5.32 12.96 -12.26
C PHE A 285 6.83 12.80 -12.23
N THR A 286 7.31 11.76 -12.90
CA THR A 286 8.74 11.46 -13.07
C THR A 286 9.08 11.42 -14.54
N ALA A 287 10.14 12.13 -14.92
CA ALA A 287 10.69 12.10 -16.27
C ALA A 287 11.77 11.01 -16.38
N TRP A 288 11.52 10.01 -17.21
CA TRP A 288 12.43 8.91 -17.49
C TRP A 288 13.04 9.04 -18.88
N PHE A 289 14.36 9.06 -18.98
CA PHE A 289 15.04 9.06 -20.27
C PHE A 289 15.37 7.63 -20.70
N HIS A 290 15.01 7.30 -21.94
CA HIS A 290 15.22 5.98 -22.54
C HIS A 290 16.26 6.04 -23.65
N GLN A 291 17.24 5.13 -23.56
CA GLN A 291 18.25 4.89 -24.59
C GLN A 291 18.28 3.41 -24.94
N LYS A 292 18.26 3.09 -26.24
CA LYS A 292 18.17 1.71 -26.73
C LYS A 292 19.36 0.90 -26.20
N GLY A 293 19.08 -0.19 -25.50
CA GLY A 293 20.11 -1.09 -24.96
C GLY A 293 20.68 -0.68 -23.59
N GLN A 294 20.17 0.39 -22.97
CA GLN A 294 20.56 0.83 -21.63
C GLN A 294 19.35 0.83 -20.68
N LYS A 295 19.61 0.77 -19.37
CA LYS A 295 18.57 0.97 -18.35
C LYS A 295 18.06 2.42 -18.43
N PRO A 296 16.78 2.68 -18.13
CA PRO A 296 16.23 4.04 -18.17
C PRO A 296 16.82 4.91 -17.06
N HIS A 297 17.17 6.15 -17.40
CA HIS A 297 17.70 7.12 -16.45
C HIS A 297 16.55 7.96 -15.87
N LYS A 298 16.41 7.98 -14.55
CA LYS A 298 15.51 8.90 -13.85
C LYS A 298 16.11 10.30 -13.90
N LEU A 299 15.55 11.20 -14.68
CA LEU A 299 16.07 12.57 -14.77
C LEU A 299 15.70 13.36 -13.50
N PHE A 300 14.41 13.50 -13.24
CA PHE A 300 13.87 14.19 -12.08
C PHE A 300 12.44 13.75 -11.81
N SER A 301 11.94 14.06 -10.61
CA SER A 301 10.52 13.99 -10.26
C SER A 301 10.03 15.37 -9.84
N VAL A 302 8.77 15.70 -10.12
CA VAL A 302 8.11 16.91 -9.60
C VAL A 302 6.92 16.48 -8.76
N ASP A 303 6.85 16.96 -7.51
CA ASP A 303 5.77 16.65 -6.59
C ASP A 303 4.72 17.78 -6.45
N ILE A 304 3.54 17.45 -5.92
CA ILE A 304 2.43 18.39 -5.66
C ILE A 304 2.76 19.46 -4.61
N SER A 305 3.92 19.37 -3.95
CA SER A 305 4.41 20.42 -3.04
C SER A 305 5.27 21.46 -3.75
N GLY A 306 5.42 21.35 -5.08
CA GLY A 306 6.21 22.28 -5.88
C GLY A 306 7.71 22.04 -5.75
N ARG A 307 8.14 20.79 -5.54
CA ARG A 307 9.57 20.42 -5.50
C ARG A 307 9.95 19.61 -6.72
N LEU A 308 11.05 19.99 -7.36
CA LEU A 308 11.77 19.17 -8.31
C LEU A 308 12.86 18.40 -7.56
N GLU A 309 12.81 17.07 -7.61
CA GLU A 309 13.72 16.17 -6.91
C GLU A 309 14.63 15.42 -7.89
N ILE A 310 15.91 15.28 -7.51
CA ILE A 310 16.86 14.36 -8.12
C ILE A 310 17.44 13.42 -7.06
N SER A 311 17.79 12.20 -7.45
CA SER A 311 18.37 11.19 -6.56
C SER A 311 19.84 10.95 -6.94
N SER A 312 20.79 11.32 -6.08
CA SER A 312 22.24 11.25 -6.39
C SER A 312 22.68 9.84 -6.81
N ASN A 313 22.21 8.81 -6.10
CA ASN A 313 22.53 7.42 -6.36
C ASN A 313 22.05 6.92 -7.74
N LYS A 314 20.92 7.42 -8.26
CA LYS A 314 20.40 7.00 -9.57
C LYS A 314 21.27 7.51 -10.72
N TYR A 315 21.94 8.64 -10.53
CA TYR A 315 22.96 9.15 -11.44
C TYR A 315 24.29 8.43 -11.26
N ALA A 316 24.78 8.31 -10.01
CA ALA A 316 26.08 7.71 -9.70
C ALA A 316 26.19 6.21 -10.04
N SER A 317 25.07 5.50 -10.19
CA SER A 317 25.04 4.06 -10.48
C SER A 317 25.01 3.73 -11.98
N GLN A 318 25.05 4.73 -12.87
CA GLN A 318 24.89 4.53 -14.30
C GLN A 318 25.88 5.39 -15.13
N PRO A 319 26.42 4.86 -16.23
CA PRO A 319 27.20 5.64 -17.18
C PRO A 319 26.41 6.86 -17.72
N PRO A 320 27.10 7.98 -18.02
CA PRO A 320 28.54 8.23 -17.82
C PRO A 320 28.91 8.70 -16.40
N PHE A 321 27.93 8.89 -15.51
CA PHE A 321 28.11 9.56 -14.22
C PHE A 321 28.57 8.63 -13.08
N ASP A 322 28.83 7.37 -13.40
CA ASP A 322 29.47 6.37 -12.54
C ASP A 322 30.99 6.55 -12.42
N CYS A 323 31.58 7.45 -13.22
CA CYS A 323 32.99 7.82 -13.12
C CYS A 323 33.22 9.21 -12.49
N GLN A 324 34.34 9.37 -11.78
CA GLN A 324 34.63 10.56 -10.96
C GLN A 324 34.70 11.86 -11.78
N GLU A 325 35.23 11.81 -13.00
CA GLU A 325 35.36 12.98 -13.89
C GLU A 325 33.98 13.52 -14.29
N LYS A 326 33.11 12.65 -14.85
CA LYS A 326 31.75 13.02 -15.27
C LYS A 326 30.84 13.33 -14.09
N TRP A 327 31.03 12.66 -12.96
CA TRP A 327 30.37 13.05 -11.71
C TRP A 327 30.73 14.49 -11.33
N GLY A 328 32.02 14.86 -11.37
CA GLY A 328 32.48 16.23 -11.11
C GLY A 328 31.82 17.27 -12.02
N GLU A 329 31.72 16.98 -13.33
CA GLU A 329 31.01 17.84 -14.28
C GLU A 329 29.51 17.99 -13.92
N LEU A 330 28.83 16.86 -13.61
CA LEU A 330 27.43 16.85 -13.21
C LEU A 330 27.19 17.67 -11.94
N ARG A 331 28.06 17.51 -10.93
CA ARG A 331 28.00 18.30 -9.68
C ARG A 331 28.08 19.80 -9.96
N ASN A 332 28.99 20.23 -10.84
CA ASN A 332 29.13 21.64 -11.20
C ASN A 332 27.89 22.16 -11.93
N LYS A 333 27.33 21.37 -12.84
CA LYS A 333 26.10 21.70 -13.57
C LYS A 333 24.90 21.83 -12.62
N PHE A 334 24.66 20.86 -11.76
CA PHE A 334 23.54 20.94 -10.81
C PHE A 334 23.73 22.01 -9.73
N SER A 335 24.96 22.29 -9.30
CA SER A 335 25.22 23.38 -8.36
C SER A 335 24.82 24.75 -8.93
N SER A 336 24.96 24.94 -10.25
CA SER A 336 24.56 26.20 -10.92
C SER A 336 23.06 26.48 -10.86
N ILE A 337 22.24 25.44 -10.65
CA ILE A 337 20.78 25.55 -10.50
C ILE A 337 20.33 25.31 -9.04
N GLY A 338 21.25 25.39 -8.08
CA GLY A 338 20.95 25.26 -6.65
C GLY A 338 20.83 23.81 -6.14
N LEU A 339 21.25 22.81 -6.92
CA LEU A 339 21.24 21.39 -6.54
C LEU A 339 22.67 20.89 -6.24
N SER A 340 23.05 20.92 -4.96
CA SER A 340 24.41 20.56 -4.53
C SER A 340 24.58 19.05 -4.32
N LEU A 341 25.03 18.34 -5.36
CA LEU A 341 25.39 16.92 -5.28
C LEU A 341 26.57 16.64 -4.32
N PRO A 342 26.55 15.49 -3.61
CA PRO A 342 27.63 15.11 -2.70
C PRO A 342 28.96 14.91 -3.43
N VAL A 343 30.07 15.07 -2.72
CA VAL A 343 31.42 14.89 -3.28
C VAL A 343 31.62 13.44 -3.71
N GLU A 344 31.26 12.51 -2.83
CA GLU A 344 31.35 11.08 -3.09
C GLU A 344 30.09 10.60 -3.84
N PRO A 345 30.22 9.93 -5.00
CA PRO A 345 29.08 9.39 -5.74
C PRO A 345 28.27 8.34 -4.96
N THR A 346 28.92 7.66 -4.02
CA THR A 346 28.30 6.62 -3.18
C THR A 346 27.45 7.20 -2.05
N GLU A 347 27.55 8.50 -1.76
CA GLU A 347 26.72 9.13 -0.73
C GLU A 347 25.30 9.37 -1.27
N TYR A 348 24.31 8.81 -0.58
CA TYR A 348 22.91 9.03 -0.91
C TYR A 348 22.45 10.42 -0.44
N ARG A 349 22.00 11.24 -1.38
CA ARG A 349 21.23 12.46 -1.13
C ARG A 349 20.08 12.57 -2.11
N SER A 350 18.88 12.70 -1.56
CA SER A 350 17.73 13.25 -2.28
C SER A 350 17.83 14.77 -2.20
N LEU A 351 17.97 15.42 -3.35
CA LEU A 351 18.13 16.86 -3.46
C LEU A 351 16.89 17.45 -4.10
N THR A 352 16.39 18.53 -3.52
CA THR A 352 15.16 19.16 -3.96
C THR A 352 15.38 20.63 -4.28
N LEU A 353 14.96 21.05 -5.46
CA LEU A 353 14.80 22.45 -5.86
C LEU A 353 13.33 22.84 -5.67
N ARG A 354 13.05 23.88 -4.89
CA ARG A 354 11.69 24.41 -4.78
C ARG A 354 11.39 25.28 -5.99
N LEU A 355 10.29 25.02 -6.68
CA LEU A 355 9.90 25.82 -7.85
C LEU A 355 9.66 27.29 -7.47
N SER A 356 9.19 27.52 -6.25
CA SER A 356 9.02 28.85 -5.65
C SER A 356 10.29 29.70 -5.59
N THR A 357 11.49 29.09 -5.66
CA THR A 357 12.77 29.82 -5.60
C THR A 357 13.27 30.26 -6.96
N LEU A 358 12.62 29.82 -8.04
CA LEU A 358 12.91 30.26 -9.40
C LEU A 358 12.33 31.67 -9.57
N GLN A 359 13.20 32.67 -9.58
CA GLN A 359 12.80 34.09 -9.57
C GLN A 359 12.19 34.55 -10.89
N ASP A 360 12.55 33.92 -12.01
CA ASP A 360 12.13 34.28 -13.35
C ASP A 360 12.20 33.11 -14.35
N GLU A 361 11.79 33.36 -15.60
CA GLU A 361 11.87 32.38 -16.68
C GLU A 361 13.32 31.98 -17.01
N THR A 362 14.27 32.89 -16.81
CA THR A 362 15.70 32.63 -17.04
C THR A 362 16.21 31.50 -16.15
N ALA A 363 15.87 31.52 -14.86
CA ALA A 363 16.25 30.48 -13.92
C ALA A 363 15.65 29.13 -14.31
N LEU A 364 14.38 29.11 -14.74
CA LEU A 364 13.74 27.88 -15.22
C LEU A 364 14.43 27.35 -16.49
N GLN A 365 14.79 28.24 -17.42
CA GLN A 365 15.49 27.86 -18.64
C GLN A 365 16.86 27.23 -18.34
N GLN A 366 17.61 27.76 -17.36
CA GLN A 366 18.87 27.16 -16.91
C GLN A 366 18.68 25.74 -16.35
N VAL A 367 17.58 25.48 -15.64
CA VAL A 367 17.23 24.12 -15.18
C VAL A 367 17.04 23.18 -16.37
N MET A 368 16.27 23.61 -17.38
CA MET A 368 16.01 22.79 -18.58
C MET A 368 17.28 22.56 -19.41
N GLU A 369 18.10 23.59 -19.61
CA GLU A 369 19.39 23.48 -20.31
C GLU A 369 20.36 22.53 -19.59
N THR A 370 20.29 22.47 -18.26
CA THR A 370 21.06 21.52 -17.47
C THR A 370 20.64 20.08 -17.74
N PHE A 371 19.33 19.79 -17.79
CA PHE A 371 18.85 18.45 -18.14
C PHE A 371 19.07 18.11 -19.62
N ASP A 372 19.01 19.07 -20.53
CA ASP A 372 19.40 18.87 -21.93
C ASP A 372 20.88 18.47 -22.05
N TRP A 373 21.75 19.08 -21.25
CA TRP A 373 23.15 18.68 -21.17
C TRP A 373 23.31 17.27 -20.61
N VAL A 374 22.62 16.93 -19.51
CA VAL A 374 22.62 15.59 -18.92
C VAL A 374 22.24 14.53 -19.98
N ILE A 375 21.15 14.77 -20.69
CA ILE A 375 20.68 13.88 -21.76
C ILE A 375 21.73 13.74 -22.88
N LYS A 376 22.41 14.83 -23.25
CA LYS A 376 23.47 14.80 -24.26
C LYS A 376 24.66 13.96 -23.80
N GLU A 377 25.04 14.03 -22.53
CA GLU A 377 26.13 13.22 -21.99
C GLU A 377 25.74 11.73 -21.91
N ILE A 378 24.53 11.40 -21.46
CA ILE A 378 24.02 10.02 -21.46
C ILE A 378 24.04 9.42 -22.89
N LYS A 379 23.64 10.20 -23.90
CA LYS A 379 23.66 9.76 -25.31
C LYS A 379 25.04 9.47 -25.88
N LYS A 380 26.10 10.03 -25.30
CA LYS A 380 27.49 9.83 -25.76
C LYS A 380 28.12 8.58 -25.15
N ALA A 381 27.59 8.11 -24.03
CA ALA A 381 27.99 6.89 -23.34
C ALA A 381 27.28 5.67 -23.95
#